data_AF-A0A6A0AHE3-F1
#
_entry.id   AF-A0A6A0AHE3-F1
#
_cell.length_a   1.000
_cell.length_b   1.000
_cell.length_c   1.000
_cell.angle_alpha   90.00
_cell.angle_beta   90.00
_cell.angle_gamma   90.00
#
_symmetry.space_group_name_H-M   'P 1'
#
loop_
_entity.id
_entity.type
_entity.pdbx_description
1 polymer ?
#
loop_
_entity_poly.entity_id
_entity_poly.type
_entity_poly.pdbx_seq_one_letter_code
_entity_poly.pdbx_strand_id
1 'polypeptide(L)' 'MKLALLLNVVDPNIGGVLVMGDRGTGKSVAVRAVVDLLPEIQVVPDDPFNSHPTDTKL' A
#
# COMPACT_ATOMS: atom_id res chain seq x y z
N MET A 1 6.21 -9.76 -9.89
CA MET A 1 5.96 -8.51 -9.14
C MET A 1 4.48 -8.29 -8.85
N LYS A 2 3.58 -8.22 -9.86
CA LYS A 2 2.13 -7.98 -9.66
C LYS A 2 1.46 -8.86 -8.62
N LEU A 3 1.60 -10.20 -8.72
CA LEU A 3 0.95 -11.13 -7.78
C LEU A 3 1.39 -10.88 -6.33
N ALA A 4 2.68 -10.68 -6.08
CA ALA A 4 3.19 -10.43 -4.72
C ALA A 4 2.62 -9.13 -4.13
N LEU A 5 2.49 -8.07 -4.94
CA LEU A 5 1.88 -6.81 -4.49
C LEU A 5 0.39 -6.99 -4.18
N LEU A 6 -0.34 -7.72 -5.03
CA LEU A 6 -1.76 -8.00 -4.81
C LEU A 6 -1.99 -8.85 -3.55
N LEU A 7 -1.16 -9.88 -3.34
CA LEU A 7 -1.25 -10.70 -2.13
C LEU A 7 -1.00 -9.86 -0.87
N ASN A 8 -0.07 -8.91 -0.92
CA ASN A 8 0.22 -8.04 0.20
C ASN A 8 -0.90 -7.05 0.54
N VAL A 9 -1.64 -6.60 -0.48
CA VAL A 9 -2.86 -5.79 -0.30
C VAL A 9 -3.97 -6.60 0.35
N VAL A 10 -4.11 -7.89 -0.02
CA VAL A 10 -5.16 -8.76 0.53
C VAL A 10 -4.84 -9.20 1.96
N ASP A 11 -3.59 -9.56 2.24
CA ASP A 11 -3.14 -9.98 3.56
C ASP A 11 -1.78 -9.34 3.92
N PRO A 12 -1.79 -8.28 4.75
CA PRO A 12 -0.56 -7.62 5.18
C PRO A 12 0.30 -8.49 6.12
N ASN A 13 -0.25 -9.58 6.70
CA ASN A 13 0.52 -10.47 7.59
C ASN A 13 1.57 -11.30 6.84
N ILE A 14 1.49 -11.35 5.51
CA ILE A 14 2.51 -11.97 4.65
C ILE A 14 3.88 -11.29 4.83
N GLY A 15 3.92 -10.04 5.31
CA GLY A 15 5.15 -9.29 5.57
C GLY A 15 5.58 -8.42 4.40
N GLY A 16 6.87 -8.07 4.32
CA GLY A 16 7.38 -7.19 3.27
C GLY A 16 7.68 -7.91 1.94
N VAL A 17 7.43 -7.25 0.81
CA VAL A 17 7.81 -7.75 -0.52
C VAL A 17 9.13 -7.13 -0.98
N LEU A 18 10.18 -7.95 -1.14
CA LEU A 18 11.43 -7.51 -1.74
C LEU A 18 11.36 -7.59 -3.27
N VAL A 19 11.61 -6.48 -3.95
CA VAL A 19 11.63 -6.42 -5.41
C VAL A 19 13.01 -6.04 -5.93
N MET A 20 13.64 -6.95 -6.65
CA MET A 20 14.96 -6.78 -7.24
C MET A 20 14.90 -6.63 -8.77
N GLY A 21 15.93 -6.01 -9.35
CA GLY A 21 16.14 -5.89 -10.80
C GLY A 21 16.92 -4.63 -11.17
N ASP A 22 17.14 -4.39 -12.46
CA ASP A 22 17.96 -3.28 -12.95
C ASP A 22 17.31 -1.89 -12.84
N ARG A 23 18.10 -0.83 -12.99
CA ARG A 23 17.57 0.54 -13.04
C ARG A 23 16.61 0.67 -14.24
N GLY A 24 15.49 1.36 -14.03
CA GLY A 24 14.51 1.61 -15.10
C GLY A 24 13.46 0.52 -15.29
N THR A 25 13.47 -0.57 -14.52
CA THR A 25 12.45 -1.65 -14.63
C THR A 25 11.10 -1.32 -13.98
N GLY A 26 10.83 -0.06 -13.66
CA GLY A 26 9.52 0.37 -13.15
C GLY A 26 9.14 -0.16 -11.76
N LYS A 27 10.07 -0.68 -10.96
CA LYS A 27 9.79 -1.23 -9.62
C LYS A 27 8.98 -0.27 -8.73
N SER A 28 9.44 0.96 -8.55
CA SER A 28 8.72 1.96 -7.75
C SER A 28 7.45 2.48 -8.44
N VAL A 29 7.39 2.43 -9.78
CA VAL A 29 6.19 2.82 -10.54
C VAL A 29 5.08 1.82 -10.29
N ALA A 30 5.39 0.52 -10.35
CA ALA A 30 4.41 -0.54 -10.09
C ALA A 30 3.88 -0.49 -8.65
N VAL A 31 4.71 -0.19 -7.65
CA VAL A 31 4.26 -0.04 -6.26
C VAL A 31 3.30 1.15 -6.11
N ARG A 32 3.61 2.32 -6.69
CA ARG A 32 2.73 3.49 -6.62
C ARG A 32 1.42 3.28 -7.37
N ALA A 33 1.48 2.67 -8.55
CA ALA A 33 0.31 2.37 -9.34
C ALA A 33 -0.68 1.42 -8.64
N VAL A 34 -0.23 0.61 -7.68
CA VAL A 34 -1.15 -0.20 -6.86
C VAL A 34 -1.99 0.68 -5.95
N VAL A 35 -1.43 1.74 -5.37
CA VAL A 35 -2.16 2.69 -4.49
C VAL A 35 -3.29 3.37 -5.27
N ASP A 36 -3.04 3.74 -6.52
CA ASP A 36 -4.03 4.38 -7.40
C ASP A 36 -5.24 3.47 -7.72
N LEU A 37 -5.14 2.16 -7.47
CA LEU A 37 -6.21 1.19 -7.70
C LEU A 37 -7.02 0.88 -6.43
N LEU A 38 -6.55 1.32 -5.26
CA LEU A 38 -7.21 1.04 -3.99
C LEU A 38 -8.33 2.05 -3.72
N PRO A 39 -9.39 1.65 -2.99
CA PRO A 39 -10.41 2.59 -2.55
C PRO A 39 -9.82 3.65 -1.62
N GLU A 40 -10.41 4.85 -1.66
CA GLU A 40 -10.08 5.90 -0.70
C GLU A 40 -10.44 5.45 0.72
N ILE A 41 -9.58 5.82 1.67
CA ILE A 41 -9.79 5.57 3.10
C ILE A 41 -10.40 6.81 3.75
N GLN A 42 -11.25 6.60 4.75
CA GLN A 42 -11.77 7.70 5.56
C GLN A 42 -10.74 8.08 6.61
N VAL A 43 -10.42 9.37 6.68
CA VAL A 43 -9.35 9.89 7.52
C VAL A 43 -9.80 11.14 8.26
N VAL A 44 -9.34 11.29 9.50
CA VAL A 44 -9.49 12.54 10.23
C VAL A 44 -8.70 13.64 9.51
N PRO A 45 -9.30 14.83 9.25
CA PRO A 45 -8.59 15.94 8.64
C PRO A 45 -7.34 16.34 9.45
N ASP A 46 -6.26 16.64 8.74
CA ASP A 46 -4.96 17.10 9.29
C ASP A 46 -4.24 16.09 10.22
N ASP A 47 -4.63 14.81 10.22
CA ASP A 47 -3.92 13.77 10.97
C ASP A 47 -2.78 13.10 10.16
N PRO A 48 -1.51 13.18 10.61
CA PRO A 48 -0.39 12.53 9.91
C PRO A 48 -0.41 10.99 9.97
N PHE A 49 -1.21 10.37 10.83
CA PHE A 49 -1.23 8.91 11.03
C PHE A 49 -2.35 8.18 10.28
N ASN A 50 -3.15 8.91 9.52
CA ASN A 50 -4.31 8.40 8.82
C ASN A 50 -5.36 7.68 9.71
N SER A 51 -5.63 8.22 10.90
CA SER A 51 -6.59 7.63 11.84
C SER A 51 -8.00 7.61 11.26
N HIS A 52 -8.72 6.51 11.51
CA HIS A 52 -10.11 6.36 11.10
C HIS A 52 -11.02 7.25 11.99
N PRO A 53 -11.98 8.00 11.43
CA PRO A 53 -12.80 8.95 12.20
C PRO A 53 -13.72 8.30 13.24
N THR A 54 -14.01 7.01 13.11
CA THR A 54 -14.92 6.27 14.01
C THR A 54 -14.28 5.04 14.67
N ASP A 55 -13.09 4.63 14.24
CA ASP A 55 -12.38 3.52 14.89
C ASP A 55 -11.25 4.11 15.72
N THR A 56 -11.42 4.04 17.05
CA THR A 56 -10.45 4.57 18.02
C THR A 56 -9.34 3.58 18.35
N LYS A 57 -9.36 2.39 17.76
CA LYS A 57 -8.24 1.44 17.84
C LYS A 57 -7.35 1.62 16.61
N LEU A 58 -6.14 2.12 16.87
CA LEU A 58 -4.98 1.92 16.00
C LEU A 58 -4.61 0.44 15.95
#